data_AF-A0A7C0UQK4-F1
#
_entry.id   AF-A0A7C0UQK4-F1
#
_cell.length_a   1.000
_cell.length_b   1.000
_cell.length_c   1.000
_cell.angle_alpha   90.00
_cell.angle_beta   90.00
_cell.angle_gamma   90.00
#
_symmetry.space_group_name_H-M   'P 1'
#
loop_
_entity.id
_entity.type
_entity.pdbx_description
1 polymer ?
#
loop_
_entity_poly.entity_id
_entity_poly.type
_entity_poly.pdbx_seq_one_letter_code
_entity_poly.pdbx_strand_id
1 'polypeptide(L)'
;MKLVELFKLVTGRPMVSKQKTRREWEEFAEEIYEKVGEALDYWCWEISGDPVIVCYESHADRDLYELAEEFVGWSTFGITEEDLELLREMPDDIYEKYSEKMRRAIERVIRELERKYGRPEEEY
;
A
#
# COMPACT_ATOMS: atom_id res chain seq x y z
N MET A 1 -34.40 11.88 1.94
CA MET A 1 -33.40 11.61 0.87
C MET A 1 -32.04 11.54 1.54
N LYS A 2 -31.40 10.36 1.53
CA LYS A 2 -30.10 10.17 2.18
C LYS A 2 -28.99 10.78 1.32
N LEU A 3 -27.86 11.22 1.90
CA LEU A 3 -26.71 11.77 1.15
C LEU A 3 -26.25 10.84 0.01
N VAL A 4 -26.33 9.53 0.26
CA VAL A 4 -26.06 8.46 -0.71
C VAL A 4 -26.99 8.46 -1.94
N GLU A 5 -28.20 9.00 -1.83
CA GLU A 5 -29.11 9.14 -2.99
C GLU A 5 -28.78 10.39 -3.82
N LEU A 6 -28.21 11.41 -3.19
CA LEU A 6 -27.77 12.65 -3.85
C LEU A 6 -26.53 12.39 -4.71
N PHE A 7 -25.59 11.58 -4.21
CA PHE A 7 -24.40 11.16 -4.96
C PHE A 7 -24.75 10.42 -6.26
N LYS A 8 -25.73 9.50 -6.23
CA LYS A 8 -26.22 8.77 -7.42
C LYS A 8 -26.68 9.69 -8.55
N LEU A 9 -27.25 10.83 -8.20
CA LEU A 9 -27.88 11.75 -9.14
C LEU A 9 -26.87 12.72 -9.78
N VAL A 10 -25.77 13.02 -9.06
CA VAL A 10 -24.77 14.01 -9.48
C VAL A 10 -23.70 13.40 -10.39
N THR A 11 -23.27 12.16 -10.15
CA THR A 11 -22.07 11.63 -10.82
C THR A 11 -22.36 10.71 -12.00
N GLY A 12 -23.57 10.15 -12.11
CA GLY A 12 -23.94 9.20 -13.18
C GLY A 12 -23.07 7.93 -13.24
N ARG A 13 -22.12 7.77 -12.31
CA ARG A 13 -21.26 6.59 -12.20
C ARG A 13 -22.05 5.52 -11.44
N PRO A 14 -22.19 4.30 -11.98
CA PRO A 14 -22.54 3.18 -11.12
C PRO A 14 -21.49 3.14 -10.00
N MET A 15 -21.91 3.13 -8.73
CA MET A 15 -21.01 2.65 -7.67
C MET A 15 -20.56 1.27 -8.14
N VAL A 16 -19.28 1.13 -8.49
CA VAL A 16 -18.71 -0.17 -8.78
C VAL A 16 -18.54 -0.87 -7.44
N SER A 17 -19.64 -1.37 -6.90
CA SER A 17 -19.58 -2.48 -5.98
C SER A 17 -20.65 -3.48 -6.39
N LYS A 18 -20.29 -4.31 -7.37
CA LYS A 18 -20.63 -5.73 -7.16
C LYS A 18 -20.05 -6.05 -5.79
N GLN A 19 -20.89 -6.35 -4.80
CA GLN A 19 -20.42 -6.75 -3.48
C GLN A 19 -19.41 -7.88 -3.67
N LYS A 20 -18.12 -7.58 -3.52
CA LYS A 20 -17.06 -8.57 -3.55
C LYS A 20 -17.35 -9.53 -2.39
N THR A 21 -17.28 -10.82 -2.68
CA THR A 21 -17.22 -11.85 -1.67
C THR A 21 -15.96 -11.68 -0.83
N ARG A 22 -15.93 -12.27 0.37
CA ARG A 22 -14.71 -12.26 1.20
C ARG A 22 -13.48 -12.76 0.44
N ARG A 23 -13.63 -13.80 -0.38
CA ARG A 23 -12.53 -14.35 -1.18
C ARG A 23 -12.00 -13.35 -2.21
N GLU A 24 -12.89 -12.65 -2.91
CA GLU A 24 -12.48 -11.62 -3.87
C GLU A 24 -11.81 -10.42 -3.19
N TRP A 25 -12.18 -10.11 -1.94
CA TRP A 25 -11.47 -9.11 -1.14
C TRP A 25 -10.08 -9.58 -0.73
N GLU A 26 -9.93 -10.83 -0.29
CA GLU A 26 -8.61 -11.39 0.07
C GLU A 26 -7.70 -11.52 -1.16
N GLU A 27 -8.24 -11.90 -2.32
CA GLU A 27 -7.51 -11.94 -3.60
C GLU A 27 -7.01 -10.53 -3.97
N PHE A 28 -7.88 -9.51 -3.91
CA PHE A 28 -7.49 -8.12 -4.15
C PHE A 28 -6.46 -7.62 -3.13
N ALA A 29 -6.64 -7.93 -1.84
CA ALA A 29 -5.73 -7.50 -0.79
C ALA A 29 -4.33 -8.11 -0.93
N GLU A 30 -4.22 -9.36 -1.38
CA GLU A 30 -2.93 -9.98 -1.71
C GLU A 30 -2.28 -9.31 -2.92
N GLU A 31 -3.04 -9.08 -3.99
CA GLU A 31 -2.53 -8.45 -5.21
C GLU A 31 -1.99 -7.03 -4.94
N ILE A 32 -2.76 -6.20 -4.23
CA ILE A 32 -2.32 -4.82 -3.93
C ILE A 32 -1.15 -4.80 -2.94
N TYR A 33 -1.10 -5.73 -1.99
CA TYR A 33 0.04 -5.91 -1.11
C TYR A 33 1.33 -6.22 -1.90
N GLU A 34 1.26 -7.12 -2.89
CA GLU A 34 2.41 -7.47 -3.72
C GLU A 34 2.87 -6.26 -4.56
N LYS A 35 1.94 -5.58 -5.24
CA LYS A 35 2.25 -4.38 -6.05
C LYS A 35 2.91 -3.28 -5.24
N VAL A 36 2.37 -2.97 -4.06
CA VAL A 36 2.92 -1.93 -3.17
C VAL A 36 4.29 -2.33 -2.66
N GLY A 37 4.49 -3.62 -2.30
CA GLY A 37 5.79 -4.13 -1.88
C GLY A 37 6.85 -4.00 -2.97
N GLU A 38 6.52 -4.40 -4.21
CA GLU A 38 7.44 -4.27 -5.35
C GLU A 38 7.75 -2.80 -5.68
N ALA A 39 6.76 -1.91 -5.58
CA ALA A 39 6.94 -0.49 -5.81
C ALA A 39 7.87 0.13 -4.75
N LEU A 40 7.67 -0.21 -3.48
CA LEU A 40 8.51 0.24 -2.37
C LEU A 40 9.95 -0.27 -2.51
N ASP A 41 10.13 -1.55 -2.83
CA ASP A 41 11.45 -2.13 -3.08
C ASP A 41 12.16 -1.38 -4.20
N TYR A 42 11.51 -1.21 -5.35
CA TYR A 42 12.10 -0.48 -6.47
C TYR A 42 12.43 0.96 -6.11
N TRP A 43 11.54 1.65 -5.39
CA TRP A 43 11.79 3.01 -4.92
C TRP A 43 13.04 3.09 -4.05
N CYS A 44 13.14 2.23 -3.03
CA CYS A 44 14.25 2.28 -2.08
C CYS A 44 15.57 1.83 -2.68
N TRP A 45 15.59 0.85 -3.58
CA TRP A 45 16.83 0.36 -4.19
C TRP A 45 17.31 1.20 -5.38
N GLU A 46 16.40 1.73 -6.19
CA GLU A 46 16.75 2.28 -7.51
C GLU A 46 16.48 3.77 -7.68
N ILE A 47 15.55 4.37 -6.90
CA ILE A 47 15.07 5.74 -7.17
C ILE A 47 15.42 6.74 -6.07
N SER A 48 15.23 6.39 -4.79
CA SER A 48 15.33 7.34 -3.67
C SER A 48 16.69 8.06 -3.58
N GLY A 49 17.77 7.32 -3.87
CA GLY A 49 19.15 7.78 -3.67
C GLY A 49 19.61 7.76 -2.21
N ASP A 50 18.71 7.44 -1.27
CA ASP A 50 19.02 7.29 0.14
C ASP A 50 19.71 5.94 0.42
N PRO A 51 20.45 5.80 1.53
CA PRO A 51 20.81 4.48 2.02
C PRO A 51 19.54 3.63 2.18
N VAL A 52 19.53 2.47 1.55
CA VAL A 52 18.32 1.62 1.43
C VAL A 52 17.63 1.38 2.78
N ILE A 53 18.39 1.14 3.85
CA ILE A 53 17.83 0.94 5.19
C ILE A 53 17.06 2.18 5.69
N VAL A 54 17.58 3.39 5.46
CA VAL A 54 16.94 4.66 5.83
C VAL A 54 15.66 4.85 5.05
N CYS A 55 15.65 4.48 3.76
CA CYS A 55 14.43 4.52 2.96
C CYS A 55 13.35 3.59 3.52
N TYR A 56 13.66 2.32 3.84
CA TYR A 56 12.64 1.46 4.45
C TYR A 56 12.18 1.96 5.83
N GLU A 57 13.09 2.51 6.65
CA GLU A 57 12.75 3.09 7.96
C GLU A 57 11.74 4.24 7.85
N SER A 58 11.83 5.10 6.82
CA SER A 58 10.89 6.21 6.62
C SER A 58 9.48 5.79 6.18
N HIS A 59 9.28 4.50 5.90
CA HIS A 59 8.01 3.91 5.49
C HIS A 59 7.48 2.88 6.51
N ALA A 60 8.21 2.62 7.60
CA ALA A 60 7.92 1.52 8.52
C ALA A 60 6.63 1.73 9.34
N ASP A 61 6.22 2.97 9.57
CA ASP A 61 5.00 3.33 10.30
C ASP A 61 3.76 3.44 9.39
N ARG A 62 3.96 3.51 8.07
CA ARG A 62 2.89 3.69 7.10
C ARG A 62 2.04 2.44 6.91
N ASP A 63 0.75 2.66 6.71
CA ASP A 63 -0.18 1.58 6.39
C ASP A 63 -0.21 1.27 4.88
N LEU A 64 -0.96 0.22 4.51
CA LEU A 64 -1.04 -0.22 3.11
C LEU A 64 -1.65 0.84 2.19
N TYR A 65 -2.58 1.66 2.69
CA TYR A 65 -3.21 2.71 1.90
C TYR A 65 -2.24 3.87 1.69
N GLU A 66 -1.55 4.33 2.74
CA GLU A 66 -0.56 5.41 2.64
C GLU A 66 0.58 5.06 1.68
N LEU A 67 1.03 3.80 1.70
CA LEU A 67 2.03 3.30 0.75
C LEU A 67 1.47 3.19 -0.68
N ALA A 68 0.25 2.70 -0.85
CA ALA A 68 -0.38 2.64 -2.17
C ALA A 68 -0.59 4.03 -2.77
N GLU A 69 -0.96 5.02 -1.96
CA GLU A 69 -1.18 6.40 -2.39
C GLU A 69 0.11 7.05 -2.91
N GLU A 70 1.26 6.72 -2.31
CA GLU A 70 2.56 7.21 -2.78
C GLU A 70 2.93 6.72 -4.19
N PHE A 71 2.51 5.50 -4.54
CA PHE A 71 2.83 4.86 -5.81
C PHE A 71 1.68 4.89 -6.83
N VAL A 72 0.57 5.57 -6.52
CA VAL A 72 -0.56 5.66 -7.45
C VAL A 72 -0.14 6.32 -8.76
N GLY A 73 -0.55 5.72 -9.89
CA GLY A 73 -0.21 6.23 -11.22
C GLY A 73 1.16 5.78 -11.74
N TRP A 74 1.94 5.01 -10.97
CA TRP A 74 3.13 4.35 -11.48
C TRP A 74 2.74 3.20 -12.39
N SER A 75 2.79 3.43 -13.70
CA SER A 75 2.38 2.46 -14.71
C SER A 75 3.14 1.13 -14.63
N THR A 76 4.36 1.13 -14.11
CA THR A 76 5.19 -0.07 -13.94
C THR A 76 4.59 -1.09 -12.97
N PHE A 77 3.96 -0.61 -11.89
CA PHE A 77 3.41 -1.46 -10.83
C PHE A 77 1.89 -1.59 -10.89
N GLY A 78 1.24 -0.80 -11.76
CA GLY A 78 -0.19 -0.93 -12.04
C GLY A 78 -1.07 -0.65 -10.83
N ILE A 79 -0.64 0.27 -9.95
CA ILE A 79 -1.42 0.81 -8.84
C ILE A 79 -2.23 2.00 -9.37
N THR A 80 -3.54 1.90 -9.28
CA THR A 80 -4.49 2.85 -9.86
C THR A 80 -5.31 3.56 -8.79
N GLU A 81 -5.94 4.68 -9.17
CA GLU A 81 -6.91 5.38 -8.32
C GLU A 81 -8.08 4.47 -7.92
N GLU A 82 -8.49 3.53 -8.79
CA GLU A 82 -9.53 2.55 -8.47
C GLU A 82 -9.08 1.59 -7.36
N ASP A 83 -7.80 1.22 -7.31
CA ASP A 83 -7.25 0.40 -6.22
C ASP A 83 -7.30 1.14 -4.87
N LEU A 84 -7.06 2.45 -4.86
CA LEU A 84 -7.21 3.28 -3.66
C LEU A 84 -8.66 3.36 -3.19
N GLU A 85 -9.61 3.52 -4.12
CA GLU A 85 -11.05 3.48 -3.82
C GLU A 85 -11.43 2.12 -3.21
N LEU A 86 -10.96 1.01 -3.79
CA LEU A 86 -11.20 -0.34 -3.28
C LEU A 86 -10.56 -0.59 -1.91
N LEU A 87 -9.36 -0.07 -1.65
CA LEU A 87 -8.71 -0.14 -0.34
C LEU A 87 -9.55 0.57 0.74
N ARG A 88 -10.17 1.72 0.42
CA ARG A 88 -11.06 2.45 1.34
C ARG A 88 -12.37 1.71 1.63
N GLU A 89 -12.83 0.87 0.69
CA GLU A 89 -14.05 0.07 0.84
C GLU A 89 -13.81 -1.34 1.41
N MET A 90 -12.55 -1.75 1.55
CA MET A 90 -12.16 -3.07 2.03
C MET A 90 -12.68 -3.31 3.46
N PRO A 91 -13.19 -4.51 3.79
CA PRO A 91 -13.53 -4.85 5.17
C PRO A 91 -12.34 -4.66 6.11
N ASP A 92 -12.55 -3.95 7.22
CA ASP A 92 -11.52 -3.57 8.19
C ASP A 92 -10.63 -4.73 8.64
N ASP A 93 -11.21 -5.92 8.85
CA ASP A 93 -10.47 -7.10 9.30
C ASP A 93 -9.48 -7.64 8.25
N ILE A 94 -9.83 -7.49 6.97
CA ILE A 94 -8.94 -7.85 5.86
C ILE A 94 -7.89 -6.76 5.69
N TYR A 95 -8.30 -5.49 5.69
CA TYR A 95 -7.39 -4.36 5.55
C TYR A 95 -6.32 -4.33 6.65
N GLU A 96 -6.72 -4.48 7.92
CA GLU A 96 -5.80 -4.48 9.05
C GLU A 96 -4.80 -5.64 8.97
N LYS A 97 -5.28 -6.85 8.60
CA LYS A 97 -4.42 -8.02 8.39
C LYS A 97 -3.31 -7.74 7.37
N TYR A 98 -3.65 -7.11 6.24
CA TYR A 98 -2.67 -6.84 5.17
C TYR A 98 -1.79 -5.63 5.46
N SER A 99 -2.30 -4.60 6.12
CA SER A 99 -1.51 -3.47 6.60
C SER A 99 -0.50 -3.88 7.67
N GLU A 100 -0.87 -4.81 8.57
CA GLU A 100 0.08 -5.37 9.53
C GLU A 100 1.10 -6.31 8.84
N LYS A 101 0.65 -7.09 7.84
CA LYS A 101 1.54 -7.93 7.02
C LYS A 101 2.62 -7.08 6.32
N MET A 102 2.25 -5.92 5.77
CA MET A 102 3.17 -4.96 5.14
C MET A 102 4.18 -4.39 6.13
N ARG A 103 3.73 -3.85 7.26
CA ARG A 103 4.63 -3.32 8.32
C ARG A 103 5.63 -4.37 8.79
N ARG A 104 5.18 -5.60 9.04
CA ARG A 104 6.07 -6.72 9.41
C ARG A 104 7.03 -7.14 8.29
N ALA A 105 6.68 -6.91 7.02
CA ALA A 105 7.58 -7.17 5.90
C ALA A 105 8.70 -6.11 5.88
N ILE A 106 8.34 -4.83 5.98
CA ILE A 106 9.30 -3.71 6.06
C ILE A 106 10.26 -3.89 7.24
N GLU A 107 9.75 -4.15 8.44
CA GLU A 107 10.59 -4.42 9.62
C GLU A 107 11.57 -5.58 9.42
N ARG A 108 11.15 -6.65 8.71
CA ARG A 108 12.02 -7.78 8.42
C ARG A 108 13.14 -7.37 7.46
N VAL A 109 12.82 -6.63 6.41
CA VAL A 109 13.82 -6.10 5.47
C VAL A 109 14.83 -5.22 6.20
N ILE A 110 14.37 -4.28 7.04
CA ILE A 110 15.25 -3.42 7.85
C ILE A 110 16.22 -4.26 8.71
N ARG A 111 15.71 -5.26 9.44
CA ARG A 111 16.54 -6.14 10.29
C ARG A 111 17.54 -6.95 9.48
N GLU A 112 17.17 -7.42 8.29
CA GLU A 112 18.09 -8.16 7.42
C GLU A 112 19.18 -7.26 6.85
N LEU A 113 18.83 -6.03 6.46
CA LEU A 113 19.78 -5.02 6.01
C LEU A 113 20.76 -4.64 7.12
N GLU A 114 20.27 -4.36 8.33
CA GLU A 114 21.09 -4.04 9.50
C GLU A 114 22.07 -5.19 9.82
N ARG A 115 21.61 -6.44 9.77
CA ARG A 115 22.47 -7.61 10.00
C ARG A 115 23.54 -7.80 8.92
N LYS A 116 23.23 -7.44 7.67
CA LYS A 116 24.11 -7.71 6.52
C LYS A 116 25.14 -6.59 6.30
N TYR A 117 24.74 -5.35 6.54
CA TYR A 117 25.53 -4.17 6.18
C TYR A 117 25.90 -3.28 7.37
N GLY A 118 25.31 -3.51 8.55
CA GLY A 118 25.40 -2.57 9.67
C GLY A 118 24.52 -1.34 9.44
N ARG A 119 24.50 -0.44 10.41
CA ARG A 119 23.80 0.84 10.30
C ARG A 119 24.77 1.91 9.77
N PRO A 120 24.37 2.77 8.82
CA PRO A 120 25.16 3.94 8.48
C PRO A 120 25.43 4.75 9.75
N GLU A 121 26.67 5.20 9.96
CA GLU A 121 26.93 6.15 11.06
C GLU A 121 26.16 7.45 10.74
N GLU A 122 25.25 7.85 11.64
CA GLU A 122 24.60 9.16 11.56
C GLU A 122 25.69 10.23 11.75
N GLU A 123 26.13 10.88 10.67
CA GLU A 123 26.93 12.10 10.78
C GLU A 123 26.02 13.21 11.32
N TYR A 124 26.14 13.49 12.62
CA TYR A 124 25.50 14.60 13.32
C TYR A 124 26.14 15.95 13.01
#